data_AF-A7S9X1-F1
#
_entry.id   AF-A7S9X1-F1
#
_cell.length_a   1.000
_cell.length_b   1.000
_cell.length_c   1.000
_cell.angle_alpha   90.00
_cell.angle_beta   90.00
_cell.angle_gamma   90.00
#
_symmetry.space_group_name_H-M   'P 1'
#
loop_
_entity.id
_entity.type
_entity.pdbx_description
1 polymer ?
#
loop_
_entity_poly.entity_id
_entity_poly.type
_entity_poly.pdbx_seq_one_letter_code
_entity_poly.pdbx_strand_id
1 'polypeptide(L)'
;MLFLLLLLFGGGVGLRGVQRLLSHTRMKEVSRICKVYFSSDTKPAAKTNNLLCQYNEIKKRYPEFVVLFQVGDFYEIYGKDAIDVSQKLSLRLTKSATVSKLMAGFPVRSLNSWLTPLVQHGFQIAISQQIPEKTSKSSKLIHRDVVRLVTPGTVLEPLEPDANYLLSLTRGPGGSLGVAWVDISTGEFHLATSTLDTLEEDLTRINPAEILITARDMEEANPSPNYKVPKKLSKPPLSCVEKFHVTTIPEEWFDNSDPTSQNNIKHFLSTNTANFSSIELCAGVALLNFLSYTQKDVTPILNKPSQYNHQTHMAIDSNTRRSLELTEPLMNSDKKATLFGVMNTTCTHAGRRLLHARICAPSTQVHVIQSRLNSVEMFYNDRHLNEEVRQCLKRCPDIERTLQKVFVWDLHTFSGAKEKQDIFGFQMSSKLA
;
A
#
# COMPACT_ATOMS: atom_id res chain seq x y z
N MET A 1 8.19 -12.35 -25.91
CA MET A 1 9.29 -13.23 -26.35
C MET A 1 9.58 -13.19 -27.87
N LEU A 2 8.78 -12.48 -28.69
CA LEU A 2 9.02 -12.36 -30.15
C LEU A 2 9.82 -11.10 -30.56
N PHE A 3 10.09 -10.19 -29.62
CA PHE A 3 10.89 -8.99 -29.86
C PHE A 3 12.37 -9.16 -29.46
N LEU A 4 12.69 -10.23 -28.71
CA LEU A 4 14.05 -10.53 -28.25
C LEU A 4 14.89 -11.30 -29.28
N LEU A 5 14.29 -11.73 -30.39
CA LEU A 5 14.95 -12.52 -31.45
C LEU A 5 15.44 -11.67 -32.64
N LEU A 6 15.06 -10.39 -32.71
CA LEU A 6 15.44 -9.47 -33.81
C LEU A 6 16.70 -8.65 -33.53
N LEU A 7 17.25 -8.71 -32.30
CA LEU A 7 18.43 -7.91 -31.89
C LEU A 7 19.74 -8.71 -31.82
N LEU A 8 19.73 -10.04 -31.98
CA LEU A 8 20.95 -10.86 -31.90
C LEU A 8 21.55 -11.25 -33.25
N PHE A 9 20.91 -10.92 -34.38
CA PHE A 9 21.48 -11.15 -35.71
C PHE A 9 21.12 -9.98 -36.64
N GLY A 10 21.99 -8.98 -36.69
CA GLY A 10 22.10 -8.11 -37.85
C GLY A 10 22.68 -8.90 -39.02
N GLY A 11 22.06 -8.78 -40.19
CA GLY A 11 22.53 -9.39 -41.44
C GLY A 11 21.61 -10.50 -41.92
N GLY A 12 20.96 -10.25 -43.05
CA GLY A 12 19.85 -11.04 -43.55
C GLY A 12 20.23 -12.47 -43.94
N VAL A 13 19.39 -13.43 -43.54
CA VAL A 13 19.18 -14.70 -44.24
C VAL A 13 17.72 -15.11 -44.05
N GLY A 14 17.09 -15.49 -45.16
CA GLY A 14 15.63 -15.58 -45.30
C GLY A 14 14.91 -16.73 -44.60
N LEU A 15 13.58 -16.66 -44.73
CA LEU A 15 12.48 -17.43 -44.12
C LEU A 15 12.52 -18.97 -44.21
N ARG A 16 13.65 -19.63 -44.51
CA ARG A 16 13.73 -21.10 -44.66
C ARG A 16 14.55 -21.83 -43.59
N GLY A 17 15.15 -21.13 -42.62
CA GLY A 17 15.91 -21.75 -41.51
C GLY A 17 15.07 -22.12 -40.27
N VAL A 18 13.93 -21.45 -40.06
CA VAL A 18 13.12 -21.59 -38.81
C VAL A 18 12.23 -22.85 -38.82
N GLN A 19 12.04 -23.50 -39.96
CA GLN A 19 11.17 -24.67 -40.10
C GLN A 19 11.86 -26.01 -39.82
N ARG A 20 13.18 -26.05 -39.57
CA ARG A 20 13.93 -27.30 -39.29
C ARG A 20 14.35 -27.52 -37.83
N LEU A 21 14.16 -26.55 -36.94
CA LEU A 21 14.48 -26.72 -35.50
C LEU A 21 13.30 -27.22 -34.64
N LEU A 22 12.12 -27.41 -35.23
CA LEU A 22 10.92 -27.87 -34.52
C LEU A 22 10.67 -29.39 -34.57
N SER A 23 11.60 -30.17 -35.12
CA SER A 23 11.51 -31.63 -35.11
C SER A 23 12.71 -32.24 -34.39
N HIS A 24 12.45 -32.87 -33.25
CA HIS A 24 13.38 -33.62 -32.39
C HIS A 24 14.33 -32.81 -31.51
N THR A 25 13.93 -32.51 -30.26
CA THR A 25 14.51 -33.15 -29.06
C THR A 25 13.77 -32.80 -27.76
N ARG A 26 13.33 -33.86 -27.05
CA ARG A 26 13.28 -34.03 -25.58
C ARG A 26 12.43 -33.09 -24.69
N MET A 27 11.11 -33.02 -24.93
CA MET A 27 10.12 -32.61 -23.89
C MET A 27 9.81 -33.69 -22.82
N LYS A 28 10.34 -34.92 -22.95
CA LYS A 28 10.10 -36.01 -21.98
C LYS A 28 11.13 -36.11 -20.85
N GLU A 29 12.26 -35.41 -20.94
CA GLU A 29 13.29 -35.42 -19.88
C GLU A 29 13.14 -34.30 -18.85
N VAL A 30 12.57 -33.14 -19.23
CA VAL A 30 12.24 -32.07 -18.27
C VAL A 30 11.13 -32.50 -17.31
N SER A 31 10.16 -33.31 -17.78
CA SER A 31 9.14 -33.94 -16.92
C SER A 31 9.73 -34.96 -15.93
N ARG A 32 10.90 -35.53 -16.19
CA ARG A 32 11.59 -36.45 -15.27
C ARG A 32 12.43 -35.70 -14.25
N ILE A 33 13.09 -34.61 -14.64
CA ILE A 33 13.92 -33.81 -13.71
C ILE A 33 13.05 -33.10 -12.67
N CYS A 34 11.85 -32.63 -13.02
CA CYS A 34 10.90 -32.07 -12.04
C CYS A 34 10.24 -33.12 -11.12
N LYS A 35 10.31 -34.42 -11.45
CA LYS A 35 9.76 -35.51 -10.62
C LYS A 35 10.75 -36.07 -9.60
N VAL A 36 12.04 -35.75 -9.70
CA VAL A 36 13.10 -36.34 -8.83
C VAL A 36 13.41 -35.48 -7.59
N TYR A 37 12.96 -34.22 -7.52
CA TYR A 37 13.17 -33.35 -6.34
C TYR A 37 12.00 -33.28 -5.34
N PHE A 38 10.87 -33.94 -5.63
CA PHE A 38 9.72 -34.03 -4.71
C PHE A 38 9.15 -35.45 -4.68
N SER A 39 9.87 -36.36 -4.03
CA SER A 39 9.33 -37.66 -3.65
C SER A 39 9.97 -38.11 -2.34
N SER A 40 9.42 -37.64 -1.22
CA SER A 40 9.47 -38.39 0.03
C SER A 40 8.16 -39.15 0.17
N ASP A 41 8.22 -40.44 -0.14
CA ASP A 41 7.17 -41.40 0.17
C ASP A 41 6.88 -41.38 1.68
N THR A 42 5.69 -40.91 2.05
CA THR A 42 5.12 -41.14 3.37
C THR A 42 3.76 -41.79 3.20
N LYS A 43 3.60 -42.94 3.89
CA LYS A 43 2.39 -43.79 3.94
C LYS A 43 1.12 -42.94 4.17
N PRO A 44 -0.06 -43.39 3.69
CA PRO A 44 -1.27 -42.59 3.71
C PRO A 44 -1.74 -42.37 5.16
N ALA A 45 -1.44 -41.18 5.69
CA ALA A 45 -2.02 -40.70 6.93
C ALA A 45 -3.51 -40.36 6.69
N ALA A 46 -4.33 -40.70 7.68
CA ALA A 46 -5.78 -40.60 7.66
C ALA A 46 -6.30 -39.29 7.06
N LYS A 47 -7.20 -39.39 6.06
CA LYS A 47 -8.11 -38.37 5.49
C LYS A 47 -7.96 -36.96 6.09
N THR A 48 -6.82 -36.31 5.83
CA THR A 48 -6.61 -34.94 6.28
C THR A 48 -7.57 -34.07 5.49
N ASN A 49 -8.41 -33.30 6.20
CA ASN A 49 -9.34 -32.39 5.56
C ASN A 49 -8.55 -31.47 4.61
N ASN A 50 -8.78 -31.65 3.30
CA ASN A 50 -8.15 -30.90 2.21
C ASN A 50 -8.17 -29.38 2.46
N LEU A 51 -9.22 -28.87 3.09
CA LEU A 51 -9.35 -27.45 3.42
C LEU A 51 -8.32 -26.99 4.47
N LEU A 52 -8.06 -27.82 5.49
CA LEU A 52 -7.04 -27.53 6.50
C LEU A 52 -5.63 -27.62 5.91
N CYS A 53 -5.38 -28.56 4.99
CA CYS A 53 -4.11 -28.62 4.27
C CYS A 53 -3.84 -27.32 3.50
N GLN A 54 -4.80 -26.87 2.68
CA GLN A 54 -4.68 -25.61 1.94
C GLN A 54 -4.45 -24.41 2.88
N TYR A 55 -5.20 -24.32 3.98
CA TYR A 55 -5.00 -23.26 4.97
C TYR A 55 -3.58 -23.27 5.54
N ASN A 56 -3.09 -24.44 5.97
CA ASN A 56 -1.76 -24.56 6.55
C ASN A 56 -0.66 -24.24 5.54
N GLU A 57 -0.83 -24.59 4.26
CA GLU A 57 0.09 -24.23 3.18
C GLU A 57 0.17 -22.71 2.98
N ILE A 58 -0.98 -22.02 2.99
CA ILE A 58 -1.02 -20.56 2.92
C ILE A 58 -0.39 -19.93 4.16
N LYS A 59 -0.77 -20.39 5.36
CA LYS A 59 -0.23 -19.86 6.62
C LYS A 59 1.28 -20.09 6.75
N LYS A 60 1.81 -21.18 6.19
CA LYS A 60 3.26 -21.44 6.14
C LYS A 60 3.99 -20.45 5.22
N ARG A 61 3.36 -20.01 4.12
CA ARG A 61 3.92 -18.97 3.23
C ARG A 61 3.85 -17.57 3.85
N TYR A 62 2.84 -17.31 4.68
CA TYR A 62 2.59 -16.01 5.32
C TYR A 62 2.46 -16.15 6.85
N PRO A 63 3.54 -16.49 7.58
CA PRO A 63 3.48 -16.79 9.00
C PRO A 63 3.06 -15.58 9.86
N GLU A 64 3.54 -14.38 9.49
CA GLU A 64 3.28 -13.11 10.20
C GLU A 64 1.87 -12.54 9.94
N PHE A 65 1.18 -13.02 8.91
CA PHE A 65 -0.13 -12.51 8.51
C PHE A 65 -1.26 -13.34 9.09
N VAL A 66 -2.31 -12.67 9.58
CA VAL A 66 -3.60 -13.30 9.81
C VAL A 66 -4.24 -13.60 8.46
N VAL A 67 -4.50 -14.87 8.21
CA VAL A 67 -5.08 -15.32 6.93
C VAL A 67 -6.60 -15.24 7.01
N LEU A 68 -7.21 -14.33 6.25
CA LEU A 68 -8.64 -14.34 5.95
C LEU A 68 -8.89 -15.37 4.87
N PHE A 69 -9.32 -16.56 5.26
CA PHE A 69 -9.47 -17.70 4.36
C PHE A 69 -10.92 -17.82 3.89
N GLN A 70 -11.17 -17.59 2.60
CA GLN A 70 -12.53 -17.62 2.07
C GLN A 70 -13.11 -19.05 2.02
N VAL A 71 -14.26 -19.23 2.67
CA VAL A 71 -15.06 -20.45 2.65
C VAL A 71 -16.51 -20.09 2.32
N GLY A 72 -16.89 -20.23 1.05
CA GLY A 72 -18.18 -19.76 0.57
C GLY A 72 -18.30 -18.24 0.73
N ASP A 73 -19.37 -17.79 1.39
CA ASP A 73 -19.69 -16.37 1.59
C ASP A 73 -19.06 -15.77 2.86
N PHE A 74 -18.13 -16.47 3.50
CA PHE A 74 -17.45 -16.03 4.72
C PHE A 74 -15.93 -16.03 4.56
N TYR A 75 -15.28 -15.08 5.23
CA TYR A 75 -13.88 -15.19 5.58
C TYR A 75 -13.76 -15.85 6.95
N GLU A 76 -12.96 -16.91 7.03
CA GLU A 76 -12.67 -17.66 8.25
C GLU A 76 -11.20 -17.48 8.64
N ILE A 77 -10.95 -17.34 9.94
CA ILE A 77 -9.64 -17.31 10.58
C ILE A 77 -9.60 -18.50 11.53
N TYR A 78 -8.46 -19.20 11.64
CA TYR A 78 -8.36 -20.40 12.48
C TYR A 78 -7.24 -20.36 13.52
N GLY A 79 -7.42 -21.13 14.59
CA GLY A 79 -6.38 -21.42 15.57
C GLY A 79 -6.03 -20.21 16.44
N LYS A 80 -4.73 -19.93 16.60
CA LYS A 80 -4.23 -18.85 17.45
C LYS A 80 -4.69 -17.48 16.94
N ASP A 81 -4.56 -17.23 15.64
CA ASP A 81 -5.00 -15.98 15.01
C ASP A 81 -6.48 -15.69 15.27
N ALA A 82 -7.33 -16.74 15.27
CA ALA A 82 -8.75 -16.60 15.56
C ALA A 82 -9.02 -16.17 17.00
N ILE A 83 -8.25 -16.69 17.96
CA ILE A 83 -8.34 -16.31 19.37
C ILE A 83 -7.90 -14.86 19.55
N ASP A 84 -6.73 -14.49 19.00
CA ASP A 84 -6.15 -13.16 19.13
C ASP A 84 -7.08 -12.08 18.52
N VAL A 85 -7.62 -12.36 17.33
CA VAL A 85 -8.58 -11.47 16.66
C VAL A 85 -9.90 -11.40 17.41
N SER A 86 -10.43 -12.53 17.89
CA SER A 86 -11.67 -12.57 18.67
C SER A 86 -11.57 -11.76 19.96
N GLN A 87 -10.44 -11.85 20.67
CA GLN A 87 -10.22 -11.11 21.91
C GLN A 87 -10.12 -9.60 21.69
N LYS A 88 -9.43 -9.15 20.63
CA LYS A 88 -9.27 -7.71 20.37
C LYS A 88 -10.53 -7.06 19.78
N LEU A 89 -11.24 -7.75 18.89
CA LEU A 89 -12.33 -7.17 18.10
C LEU A 89 -13.72 -7.70 18.45
N SER A 90 -13.83 -8.51 19.51
CA SER A 90 -15.08 -9.16 19.95
C SER A 90 -15.77 -9.97 18.84
N LEU A 91 -15.00 -10.48 17.87
CA LEU A 91 -15.49 -11.42 16.87
C LEU A 91 -15.87 -12.73 17.53
N ARG A 92 -17.03 -13.30 17.16
CA ARG A 92 -17.52 -14.54 17.79
C ARG A 92 -16.59 -15.71 17.50
N LEU A 93 -15.98 -16.26 18.55
CA LEU A 93 -15.18 -17.49 18.47
C LEU A 93 -16.09 -18.72 18.51
N THR A 94 -15.89 -19.65 17.58
CA THR A 94 -16.63 -20.91 17.49
C THR A 94 -15.67 -22.05 17.14
N LYS A 95 -16.15 -23.30 17.10
CA LYS A 95 -15.37 -24.44 16.60
C LYS A 95 -15.86 -24.79 15.20
N SER A 96 -14.97 -24.77 14.21
CA SER A 96 -15.29 -25.18 12.85
C SER A 96 -15.57 -26.68 12.81
N ALA A 97 -16.77 -27.08 12.34
CA ALA A 97 -17.12 -28.48 12.17
C ALA A 97 -16.24 -29.18 11.11
N THR A 98 -15.83 -28.43 10.09
CA THR A 98 -15.04 -28.92 8.97
C THR A 98 -13.57 -29.09 9.38
N VAL A 99 -12.96 -28.04 9.94
CA VAL A 99 -11.52 -28.01 10.25
C VAL A 99 -11.22 -28.52 11.66
N SER A 100 -12.23 -28.66 12.52
CA SER A 100 -12.11 -29.06 13.93
C SER A 100 -11.19 -28.17 14.79
N LYS A 101 -10.92 -26.93 14.33
CA LYS A 101 -10.18 -25.89 15.05
C LYS A 101 -11.11 -24.77 15.53
N LEU A 102 -10.63 -23.98 16.50
CA LEU A 102 -11.25 -22.71 16.84
C LEU A 102 -11.21 -21.77 15.64
N MET A 103 -12.29 -21.03 15.44
CA MET A 103 -12.56 -20.22 14.26
C MET A 103 -13.27 -18.93 14.65
N ALA A 104 -12.85 -17.83 14.04
CA ALA A 104 -13.61 -16.58 13.98
C ALA A 104 -13.85 -16.23 12.51
N GLY A 105 -14.94 -15.53 12.19
CA GLY A 105 -15.22 -15.18 10.79
C GLY A 105 -16.35 -14.17 10.63
N PHE A 106 -16.43 -13.61 9.43
CA PHE A 106 -17.43 -12.63 9.04
C PHE A 106 -17.78 -12.75 7.55
N PRO A 107 -18.95 -12.23 7.11
CA PRO A 107 -19.37 -12.32 5.71
C PRO A 107 -18.40 -11.59 4.76
N VAL A 108 -18.17 -12.14 3.56
CA VAL A 108 -17.29 -11.55 2.53
C VAL A 108 -17.66 -10.10 2.20
N ARG A 109 -18.97 -9.79 2.12
CA ARG A 109 -19.49 -8.43 1.89
C ARG A 109 -19.05 -7.39 2.94
N SER A 110 -18.61 -7.84 4.11
CA SER A 110 -18.17 -6.98 5.21
C SER A 110 -16.65 -6.84 5.27
N LEU A 111 -15.91 -7.35 4.28
CA LEU A 111 -14.44 -7.32 4.25
C LEU A 111 -13.88 -5.92 4.56
N ASN A 112 -14.31 -4.90 3.81
CA ASN A 112 -13.78 -3.55 3.97
C ASN A 112 -14.04 -2.96 5.37
N SER A 113 -15.22 -3.21 5.94
CA SER A 113 -15.52 -2.76 7.32
C SER A 113 -14.67 -3.46 8.39
N TRP A 114 -14.15 -4.66 8.11
CA TRP A 114 -13.31 -5.41 9.04
C TRP A 114 -11.80 -5.17 8.84
N LEU A 115 -11.35 -4.85 7.61
CA LEU A 115 -9.93 -4.64 7.33
C LEU A 115 -9.34 -3.51 8.17
N THR A 116 -10.00 -2.35 8.24
CA THR A 116 -9.43 -1.21 8.96
C THR A 116 -9.32 -1.46 10.47
N PRO A 117 -10.36 -1.97 11.18
CA PRO A 117 -10.22 -2.33 12.60
C PRO A 117 -9.15 -3.39 12.84
N LEU A 118 -9.04 -4.41 11.98
CA LEU A 118 -7.99 -5.43 12.09
C LEU A 118 -6.60 -4.81 12.05
N VAL A 119 -6.35 -3.96 11.07
CA VAL A 119 -5.06 -3.30 10.86
C VAL A 119 -4.74 -2.30 11.99
N GLN A 120 -5.73 -1.52 12.44
CA GLN A 120 -5.59 -0.61 13.59
C GLN A 120 -5.22 -1.33 14.90
N HIS A 121 -5.63 -2.60 15.05
CA HIS A 121 -5.25 -3.43 16.21
C HIS A 121 -3.90 -4.14 16.02
N GLY A 122 -3.15 -3.78 14.96
CA GLY A 122 -1.80 -4.26 14.68
C GLY A 122 -1.74 -5.58 13.94
N PHE A 123 -2.84 -6.05 13.32
CA PHE A 123 -2.82 -7.26 12.51
C PHE A 123 -2.49 -6.94 11.05
N GLN A 124 -1.50 -7.63 10.49
CA GLN A 124 -1.29 -7.69 9.04
C GLN A 124 -2.14 -8.82 8.45
N ILE A 125 -2.82 -8.56 7.34
CA ILE A 125 -3.88 -9.44 6.83
C ILE A 125 -3.52 -10.01 5.46
N ALA A 126 -3.61 -11.33 5.30
CA ALA A 126 -3.52 -11.99 4.01
C ALA A 126 -4.92 -12.44 3.56
N ILE A 127 -5.42 -11.87 2.47
CA ILE A 127 -6.74 -12.19 1.92
C ILE A 127 -6.59 -13.36 0.96
N SER A 128 -7.11 -14.52 1.34
CA SER A 128 -7.15 -15.70 0.47
C SER A 128 -8.54 -15.91 -0.09
N GLN A 129 -8.66 -15.86 -1.41
CA GLN A 129 -9.93 -16.03 -2.13
C GLN A 129 -10.00 -17.38 -2.85
N GLN A 130 -11.23 -17.83 -3.11
CA GLN A 130 -11.49 -18.96 -3.98
C GLN A 130 -11.27 -18.55 -5.43
N ILE A 131 -10.35 -19.21 -6.12
CA ILE A 131 -10.05 -18.94 -7.53
C ILE A 131 -10.94 -19.86 -8.37
N PRO A 132 -11.84 -19.34 -9.23
CA PRO A 132 -12.66 -20.17 -10.09
C PRO A 132 -11.77 -20.88 -11.13
N GLU A 133 -11.76 -22.22 -11.14
CA GLU A 133 -11.11 -22.96 -12.23
C GLU A 133 -11.92 -22.76 -13.52
N LYS A 134 -11.30 -22.18 -14.56
CA LYS A 134 -11.91 -22.03 -15.90
C LYS A 134 -12.08 -23.35 -16.65
N THR A 135 -11.47 -24.43 -16.18
CA THR A 135 -11.35 -25.71 -16.90
C THR A 135 -11.38 -26.91 -15.95
N SER A 136 -12.55 -27.35 -15.51
CA SER A 136 -12.98 -28.76 -15.60
C SER A 136 -14.26 -29.00 -14.81
N LYS A 137 -15.20 -29.75 -15.40
CA LYS A 137 -16.41 -30.27 -14.74
C LYS A 137 -16.10 -31.45 -13.78
N SER A 138 -14.84 -31.66 -13.37
CA SER A 138 -14.39 -32.88 -12.70
C SER A 138 -13.48 -32.67 -11.49
N SER A 139 -13.09 -31.44 -11.16
CA SER A 139 -12.29 -31.12 -9.97
C SER A 139 -13.21 -30.66 -8.83
N LYS A 140 -13.40 -31.50 -7.81
CA LYS A 140 -14.13 -31.14 -6.56
C LYS A 140 -13.32 -30.21 -5.65
N LEU A 141 -12.13 -29.79 -6.08
CA LEU A 141 -11.12 -29.14 -5.25
C LEU A 141 -11.06 -27.66 -5.62
N ILE A 142 -11.73 -26.82 -4.83
CA ILE A 142 -11.65 -25.37 -4.99
C ILE A 142 -10.24 -24.93 -4.61
N HIS A 143 -9.50 -24.37 -5.57
CA HIS A 143 -8.19 -23.78 -5.32
C HIS A 143 -8.33 -22.41 -4.65
N ARG A 144 -7.41 -22.11 -3.74
CA ARG A 144 -7.34 -20.85 -3.01
C ARG A 144 -5.92 -20.35 -3.02
N ASP A 145 -5.76 -19.06 -3.29
CA ASP A 145 -4.50 -18.39 -3.11
C ASP A 145 -4.71 -17.02 -2.48
N VAL A 146 -3.62 -16.43 -1.98
CA VAL A 146 -3.61 -15.07 -1.46
C VAL A 146 -3.65 -14.11 -2.63
N VAL A 147 -4.70 -13.31 -2.71
CA VAL A 147 -4.89 -12.30 -3.77
C VAL A 147 -4.36 -10.93 -3.37
N ARG A 148 -4.30 -10.65 -2.06
CA ARG A 148 -3.86 -9.35 -1.54
C ARG A 148 -3.36 -9.48 -0.11
N LEU A 149 -2.30 -8.74 0.21
CA LEU A 149 -1.84 -8.49 1.57
C LEU A 149 -2.23 -7.07 1.98
N VAL A 150 -2.65 -6.90 3.22
CA VAL A 150 -3.07 -5.61 3.78
C VAL A 150 -2.28 -5.35 5.05
N THR A 151 -1.63 -4.20 5.09
CA THR A 151 -0.78 -3.67 6.14
C THR A 151 -1.22 -2.24 6.48
N PRO A 152 -0.77 -1.63 7.59
CA PRO A 152 -1.16 -0.27 7.97
C PRO A 152 -1.04 0.77 6.86
N GLY A 153 0.06 0.76 6.08
CA GLY A 153 0.25 1.70 4.98
C GLY A 153 -0.45 1.30 3.67
N THR A 154 -1.00 0.07 3.58
CA THR A 154 -1.58 -0.45 2.34
C THR A 154 -3.11 -0.56 2.32
N VAL A 155 -3.77 0.08 3.28
CA VAL A 155 -5.23 0.14 3.36
C VAL A 155 -5.77 1.06 2.26
N LEU A 156 -6.51 0.49 1.31
CA LEU A 156 -7.20 1.25 0.25
C LEU A 156 -8.38 2.08 0.76
N GLU A 157 -9.00 1.65 1.86
CA GLU A 157 -10.19 2.27 2.45
C GLU A 157 -9.98 2.59 3.94
N PRO A 158 -9.12 3.57 4.27
CA PRO A 158 -8.96 3.97 5.67
C PRO A 158 -10.27 4.56 6.20
N LEU A 159 -10.58 4.28 7.47
CA LEU A 159 -11.77 4.81 8.16
C LEU A 159 -11.69 6.32 8.31
N GLU A 160 -10.48 6.84 8.52
CA GLU A 160 -10.23 8.27 8.63
C GLU A 160 -10.14 8.92 7.24
N PRO A 161 -10.66 10.15 7.09
CA PRO A 161 -10.60 10.88 5.83
C PRO A 161 -9.20 11.41 5.49
N ASP A 162 -8.31 11.40 6.48
CA ASP A 162 -6.94 11.87 6.38
C ASP A 162 -6.08 10.93 5.52
N ALA A 163 -4.92 11.39 5.08
CA ALA A 163 -4.03 10.61 4.23
C ALA A 163 -3.46 9.39 4.99
N ASN A 164 -3.31 8.27 4.30
CA ASN A 164 -2.76 7.04 4.88
C ASN A 164 -1.46 6.68 4.15
N TYR A 165 -0.36 7.32 4.58
CA TYR A 165 0.91 7.20 3.86
C TYR A 165 1.68 5.93 4.22
N LEU A 166 2.14 5.23 3.18
CA LEU A 166 3.22 4.26 3.26
C LEU A 166 4.51 4.97 2.85
N LEU A 167 5.56 4.88 3.67
CA LEU A 167 6.85 5.53 3.43
C LEU A 167 7.95 4.48 3.30
N SER A 168 8.91 4.67 2.41
CA SER A 168 10.17 3.94 2.39
C SER A 168 11.34 4.89 2.66
N LEU A 169 12.33 4.36 3.38
CA LEU A 169 13.52 5.09 3.76
C LEU A 169 14.76 4.29 3.34
N THR A 170 15.71 4.95 2.68
CA THR A 170 16.99 4.35 2.29
C THR A 170 18.14 5.29 2.60
N ARG A 171 19.32 4.72 2.87
CA ARG A 171 20.52 5.48 3.24
C ARG A 171 21.44 5.65 2.05
N GLY A 172 22.09 6.81 2.01
CA GLY A 172 23.03 7.18 0.98
C GLY A 172 24.41 7.53 1.53
N PRO A 173 25.34 7.85 0.61
CA PRO A 173 26.65 8.34 0.98
C PRO A 173 26.54 9.65 1.77
N GLY A 174 27.46 9.85 2.70
CA GLY A 174 27.60 11.11 3.46
C GLY A 174 26.44 11.41 4.42
N GLY A 175 25.64 10.42 4.82
CA GLY A 175 24.52 10.63 5.75
C GLY A 175 23.24 11.17 5.09
N SER A 176 23.20 11.23 3.76
CA SER A 176 21.99 11.51 3.00
C SER A 176 20.98 10.36 3.12
N LEU A 177 19.69 10.69 3.02
CA LEU A 177 18.57 9.75 3.06
C LEU A 177 17.67 9.97 1.84
N GLY A 178 17.20 8.88 1.24
CA GLY A 178 16.15 8.89 0.24
C GLY A 178 14.85 8.56 0.93
N VAL A 179 13.84 9.38 0.72
CA VAL A 179 12.51 9.23 1.31
C VAL A 179 11.50 9.19 0.17
N ALA A 180 10.66 8.17 0.16
CA ALA A 180 9.53 8.10 -0.76
C ALA A 180 8.27 7.78 0.02
N TRP A 181 7.14 8.40 -0.32
CA TRP A 181 5.87 8.06 0.32
C TRP A 181 4.70 8.13 -0.64
N VAL A 182 3.71 7.27 -0.38
CA VAL A 182 2.53 7.11 -1.22
C VAL A 182 1.27 7.04 -0.37
N ASP A 183 0.17 7.63 -0.83
CA ASP A 183 -1.17 7.27 -0.38
C ASP A 183 -1.83 6.44 -1.49
N ILE A 184 -1.96 5.14 -1.26
CA ILE A 184 -2.52 4.22 -2.27
C ILE A 184 -3.99 4.54 -2.55
N SER A 185 -4.72 5.07 -1.57
CA SER A 185 -6.14 5.40 -1.72
C SER A 185 -6.38 6.60 -2.62
N THR A 186 -5.39 7.48 -2.82
CA THR A 186 -5.49 8.65 -3.70
C THR A 186 -4.55 8.57 -4.91
N GLY A 187 -3.56 7.69 -4.87
CA GLY A 187 -2.48 7.61 -5.85
C GLY A 187 -1.40 8.68 -5.69
N GLU A 188 -1.46 9.52 -4.66
CA GLU A 188 -0.44 10.53 -4.38
C GLU A 188 0.91 9.85 -4.13
N PHE A 189 1.97 10.32 -4.81
CA PHE A 189 3.31 9.73 -4.73
C PHE A 189 4.37 10.82 -4.75
N HIS A 190 5.28 10.79 -3.77
CA HIS A 190 6.35 11.78 -3.60
C HIS A 190 7.70 11.13 -3.38
N LEU A 191 8.74 11.85 -3.81
CA LEU A 191 10.15 11.53 -3.58
C LEU A 191 10.86 12.74 -3.00
N ALA A 192 11.76 12.54 -2.04
CA ALA A 192 12.57 13.59 -1.43
C ALA A 192 13.94 13.07 -1.01
N THR A 193 14.89 13.98 -0.94
CA THR A 193 16.17 13.77 -0.28
C THR A 193 16.13 14.42 1.11
N SER A 194 16.50 13.68 2.14
CA SER A 194 16.52 14.09 3.55
C SER A 194 17.89 13.79 4.17
N THR A 195 18.06 14.07 5.46
CA THR A 195 19.24 13.76 6.27
C THR A 195 18.82 13.18 7.61
N LEU A 196 19.75 12.53 8.33
CA LEU A 196 19.46 12.02 9.68
C LEU A 196 18.96 13.12 10.64
N ASP A 197 19.45 14.35 10.48
CA ASP A 197 19.04 15.49 11.32
C ASP A 197 17.63 15.99 11.00
N THR A 198 17.19 15.89 9.74
CA THR A 198 15.88 16.37 9.28
C THR A 198 14.81 15.29 9.26
N LEU A 199 15.19 14.02 9.43
CA LEU A 199 14.28 12.88 9.35
C LEU A 199 13.12 12.96 10.35
N GLU A 200 13.36 13.37 11.60
CA GLU A 200 12.27 13.48 12.58
C GLU A 200 11.24 14.56 12.18
N GLU A 201 11.68 15.65 11.55
CA GLU A 201 10.79 16.69 11.02
C GLU A 201 9.96 16.16 9.84
N ASP A 202 10.58 15.38 8.96
CA ASP A 202 9.88 14.74 7.84
C ASP A 202 8.86 13.73 8.30
N LEU A 203 9.23 12.84 9.22
CA LEU A 203 8.32 11.81 9.72
C LEU A 203 7.13 12.42 10.47
N THR A 204 7.35 13.49 11.25
CA THR A 204 6.25 14.19 11.93
C THR A 204 5.37 14.99 10.97
N ARG A 205 5.94 15.52 9.87
CA ARG A 205 5.19 16.22 8.81
C ARG A 205 4.36 15.27 7.97
N ILE A 206 4.95 14.15 7.54
CA ILE A 206 4.32 13.15 6.67
C ILE A 206 3.34 12.30 7.49
N ASN A 207 3.70 11.96 8.73
CA ASN A 207 2.94 11.07 9.63
C ASN A 207 2.57 9.73 8.95
N PRO A 208 3.56 8.94 8.49
CA PRO A 208 3.28 7.69 7.78
C PRO A 208 2.62 6.66 8.69
N ALA A 209 1.62 5.95 8.16
CA ALA A 209 1.03 4.81 8.85
C ALA A 209 1.98 3.60 8.91
N GLU A 210 2.90 3.50 7.95
CA GLU A 210 3.91 2.43 7.87
C GLU A 210 5.19 2.93 7.21
N ILE A 211 6.33 2.48 7.74
CA ILE A 211 7.67 2.80 7.25
C ILE A 211 8.39 1.50 6.85
N LEU A 212 8.92 1.48 5.62
CA LEU A 212 9.72 0.40 5.07
C LEU A 212 11.20 0.72 5.21
N ILE A 213 11.94 -0.17 5.87
CA ILE A 213 13.40 -0.07 6.05
C ILE A 213 14.06 -1.43 5.86
N THR A 214 15.40 -1.44 5.77
CA THR A 214 16.16 -2.70 5.75
C THR A 214 16.26 -3.30 7.15
N ALA A 215 16.53 -4.61 7.25
CA ALA A 215 16.81 -5.25 8.53
C ALA A 215 18.01 -4.62 9.27
N ARG A 216 19.03 -4.21 8.51
CA ARG A 216 20.21 -3.50 9.02
C ARG A 216 19.84 -2.17 9.68
N ASP A 217 19.02 -1.37 9.00
CA ASP A 217 18.56 -0.08 9.51
C ASP A 217 17.65 -0.25 10.75
N MET A 218 16.89 -1.35 10.83
CA MET A 218 16.08 -1.69 12.00
C MET A 218 16.94 -2.06 13.22
N GLU A 219 18.01 -2.83 13.03
CA GLU A 219 18.96 -3.16 14.10
C GLU A 219 19.64 -1.89 14.66
N GLU A 220 19.98 -0.93 13.80
CA GLU A 220 20.54 0.36 14.21
C GLU A 220 19.52 1.29 14.88
N ALA A 221 18.22 1.18 14.55
CA ALA A 221 17.15 1.89 15.25
C ALA A 221 17.05 1.44 16.73
N ASN A 222 17.34 0.15 16.98
CA ASN A 222 17.63 -0.47 18.27
C ASN A 222 16.60 -0.26 19.39
N PRO A 223 15.41 -0.88 19.32
CA PRO A 223 14.53 -0.99 20.49
C PRO A 223 14.98 -2.16 21.36
N SER A 224 15.79 -1.92 22.41
CA SER A 224 15.97 -2.89 23.50
C SER A 224 16.42 -2.22 24.81
N PRO A 225 15.84 -2.60 25.97
CA PRO A 225 16.33 -2.16 27.27
C PRO A 225 17.59 -2.97 27.68
N ASN A 226 18.49 -2.30 28.41
CA ASN A 226 19.68 -2.84 29.09
C ASN A 226 21.01 -2.92 28.32
N TYR A 227 21.32 -1.96 27.45
CA TYR A 227 22.72 -1.64 27.12
C TYR A 227 23.11 -0.24 27.61
N LYS A 228 24.11 -0.16 28.49
CA LYS A 228 24.64 1.10 29.03
C LYS A 228 25.51 1.78 27.97
N VAL A 229 24.93 2.74 27.24
CA VAL A 229 25.69 3.64 26.36
C VAL A 229 26.58 4.57 27.23
N PRO A 230 27.88 4.72 26.94
CA PRO A 230 28.75 5.67 27.65
C PRO A 230 28.28 7.11 27.47
N LYS A 231 28.33 7.91 28.55
CA LYS A 231 27.89 9.30 28.62
C LYS A 231 28.63 10.21 27.62
N LYS A 232 27.98 10.48 26.48
CA LYS A 232 27.95 11.71 25.64
C LYS A 232 27.76 11.29 24.17
N LEU A 233 26.53 10.94 23.78
CA LEU A 233 25.93 11.09 22.44
C LEU A 233 24.51 10.51 22.51
N SER A 234 23.49 11.36 22.32
CA SER A 234 22.51 11.32 21.22
C SER A 234 21.88 9.94 20.96
N LYS A 235 20.55 9.90 20.97
CA LYS A 235 19.71 8.73 20.61
C LYS A 235 20.22 8.05 19.31
N PRO A 236 19.96 6.74 19.10
CA PRO A 236 20.33 6.08 17.86
C PRO A 236 19.77 6.83 16.64
N PRO A 237 20.49 6.81 15.50
CA PRO A 237 20.23 7.70 14.36
C PRO A 237 18.84 7.53 13.74
N LEU A 238 18.20 6.35 13.92
CA LEU A 238 16.85 6.05 13.41
C LEU A 238 15.82 5.85 14.53
N SER A 239 16.12 6.26 15.77
CA SER A 239 15.18 6.14 16.91
C SER A 239 13.83 6.84 16.70
N CYS A 240 13.76 7.85 15.83
CA CYS A 240 12.51 8.54 15.51
C CYS A 240 11.49 7.65 14.77
N VAL A 241 11.95 6.57 14.11
CA VAL A 241 11.12 5.63 13.36
C VAL A 241 10.33 4.69 14.29
N GLU A 242 10.77 4.49 15.54
CA GLU A 242 10.11 3.64 16.54
C GLU A 242 8.67 4.06 16.89
N LYS A 243 8.32 5.32 16.60
CA LYS A 243 6.98 5.87 16.85
C LYS A 243 5.93 5.33 15.85
N PHE A 244 6.38 4.71 14.76
CA PHE A 244 5.54 4.29 13.63
C PHE A 244 5.53 2.77 13.49
N HIS A 245 4.62 2.25 12.66
CA HIS A 245 4.69 0.85 12.26
C HIS A 245 5.86 0.66 11.29
N VAL A 246 6.76 -0.27 11.60
CA VAL A 246 7.97 -0.51 10.81
C VAL A 246 7.93 -1.91 10.22
N THR A 247 8.12 -2.00 8.91
CA THR A 247 8.19 -3.26 8.19
C THR A 247 9.56 -3.39 7.55
N THR A 248 10.25 -4.50 7.84
CA THR A 248 11.55 -4.79 7.24
C THR A 248 11.38 -5.42 5.87
N ILE A 249 12.11 -4.91 4.88
CA ILE A 249 12.12 -5.43 3.52
C ILE A 249 13.54 -5.79 3.07
N PRO A 250 13.71 -6.70 2.09
CA PRO A 250 15.02 -7.09 1.59
C PRO A 250 15.82 -5.89 1.04
N GLU A 251 17.14 -5.86 1.27
CA GLU A 251 18.01 -4.79 0.76
C GLU A 251 17.96 -4.69 -0.77
N GLU A 252 17.80 -5.84 -1.44
CA GLU A 252 17.62 -5.98 -2.90
C GLU A 252 16.46 -5.13 -3.44
N TRP A 253 15.43 -4.86 -2.63
CA TRP A 253 14.27 -4.10 -3.07
C TRP A 253 14.57 -2.61 -3.23
N PHE A 254 15.66 -2.13 -2.64
CA PHE A 254 16.15 -0.76 -2.83
C PHE A 254 17.07 -0.63 -4.05
N ASP A 255 17.48 -1.75 -4.66
CA ASP A 255 18.35 -1.74 -5.82
C ASP A 255 17.56 -1.35 -7.08
N ASN A 256 17.96 -0.24 -7.70
CA ASN A 256 17.37 0.25 -8.94
C ASN A 256 17.92 -0.47 -10.19
N SER A 257 18.99 -1.25 -10.04
CA SER A 257 19.66 -1.94 -11.13
C SER A 257 19.04 -3.31 -11.44
N ASP A 258 18.31 -3.90 -10.48
CA ASP A 258 17.64 -5.19 -10.65
C ASP A 258 16.59 -5.15 -11.79
N PRO A 259 16.54 -6.14 -12.71
CA PRO A 259 15.58 -6.16 -13.80
C PRO A 259 14.10 -6.13 -13.36
N THR A 260 13.77 -6.69 -12.19
CA THR A 260 12.41 -6.66 -11.64
C THR A 260 12.06 -5.25 -11.19
N SER A 261 12.98 -4.60 -10.48
CA SER A 261 12.90 -3.19 -10.13
C SER A 261 12.75 -2.32 -11.38
N GLN A 262 13.53 -2.57 -12.45
CA GLN A 262 13.41 -1.81 -13.69
C GLN A 262 12.07 -1.97 -14.39
N ASN A 263 11.43 -3.14 -14.30
CA ASN A 263 10.10 -3.35 -14.87
C ASN A 263 9.02 -2.61 -14.05
N ASN A 264 9.11 -2.64 -12.73
CA ASN A 264 8.23 -1.88 -11.84
C ASN A 264 8.41 -0.37 -12.05
N ILE A 265 9.66 0.11 -12.15
CA ILE A 265 9.99 1.48 -12.56
C ILE A 265 9.34 1.79 -13.90
N LYS A 266 9.53 1.00 -14.95
CA LYS A 266 8.97 1.33 -16.28
C LYS A 266 7.44 1.32 -16.31
N HIS A 267 6.81 0.41 -15.56
CA HIS A 267 5.36 0.27 -15.51
C HIS A 267 4.71 1.43 -14.73
N PHE A 268 5.28 1.83 -13.60
CA PHE A 268 4.70 2.85 -12.72
C PHE A 268 5.28 4.25 -12.97
N LEU A 269 6.57 4.34 -13.28
CA LEU A 269 7.31 5.54 -13.64
C LEU A 269 7.45 5.60 -15.16
N SER A 270 6.34 5.87 -15.86
CA SER A 270 6.35 6.32 -17.26
C SER A 270 6.99 7.71 -17.45
N THR A 271 7.63 8.23 -16.41
CA THR A 271 8.12 9.59 -16.24
C THR A 271 9.62 9.70 -16.45
N ASN A 272 10.04 10.89 -16.88
CA ASN A 272 11.44 11.28 -17.03
C ASN A 272 12.13 11.21 -15.65
N THR A 273 12.83 10.10 -15.37
CA THR A 273 13.55 9.86 -14.10
C THR A 273 14.76 10.77 -13.91
N ALA A 274 15.12 11.55 -14.94
CA ALA A 274 16.29 12.42 -14.96
C ALA A 274 16.31 13.52 -13.86
N ASN A 275 15.15 13.86 -13.30
CA ASN A 275 15.04 14.91 -12.29
C ASN A 275 15.23 14.40 -10.85
N PHE A 276 15.28 13.09 -10.63
CA PHE A 276 15.41 12.50 -9.30
C PHE A 276 16.84 12.05 -9.02
N SER A 277 17.27 12.21 -7.78
CA SER A 277 18.57 11.69 -7.34
C SER A 277 18.54 10.15 -7.29
N SER A 278 19.71 9.51 -7.33
CA SER A 278 19.80 8.04 -7.26
C SER A 278 19.17 7.47 -5.99
N ILE A 279 19.32 8.18 -4.87
CA ILE A 279 18.79 7.77 -3.56
C ILE A 279 17.27 7.93 -3.45
N GLU A 280 16.71 8.99 -4.07
CA GLU A 280 15.26 9.17 -4.22
C GLU A 280 14.66 8.00 -5.02
N LEU A 281 15.32 7.62 -6.12
CA LEU A 281 14.89 6.49 -6.93
C LEU A 281 14.96 5.18 -6.16
N CYS A 282 16.02 4.92 -5.39
CA CYS A 282 16.13 3.72 -4.56
C CYS A 282 14.98 3.60 -3.54
N ALA A 283 14.62 4.70 -2.86
CA ALA A 283 13.47 4.72 -1.96
C ALA A 283 12.16 4.46 -2.73
N GLY A 284 11.95 5.16 -3.86
CA GLY A 284 10.76 4.98 -4.68
C GLY A 284 10.59 3.56 -5.21
N VAL A 285 11.68 2.92 -5.63
CA VAL A 285 11.70 1.53 -6.12
C VAL A 285 11.31 0.55 -5.03
N ALA A 286 11.87 0.69 -3.82
CA ALA A 286 11.54 -0.17 -2.69
C ALA A 286 10.05 -0.10 -2.33
N LEU A 287 9.49 1.12 -2.35
CA LEU A 287 8.07 1.34 -2.14
C LEU A 287 7.24 0.65 -3.23
N LEU A 288 7.59 0.81 -4.52
CA LEU A 288 6.89 0.15 -5.62
C LEU A 288 6.99 -1.38 -5.57
N ASN A 289 8.15 -1.92 -5.19
CA ASN A 289 8.36 -3.35 -5.01
C ASN A 289 7.47 -3.90 -3.89
N PHE A 290 7.37 -3.18 -2.78
CA PHE A 290 6.46 -3.54 -1.68
C PHE A 290 4.99 -3.43 -2.06
N LEU A 291 4.61 -2.41 -2.84
CA LEU A 291 3.26 -2.31 -3.39
C LEU A 291 2.94 -3.49 -4.33
N SER A 292 3.86 -3.86 -5.21
CA SER A 292 3.72 -5.02 -6.10
C SER A 292 3.58 -6.33 -5.31
N TYR A 293 4.37 -6.50 -4.24
CA TYR A 293 4.28 -7.64 -3.35
C TYR A 293 2.95 -7.72 -2.60
N THR A 294 2.45 -6.59 -2.09
CA THR A 294 1.23 -6.54 -1.28
C THR A 294 -0.04 -6.59 -2.11
N GLN A 295 -0.09 -5.83 -3.21
CA GLN A 295 -1.28 -5.74 -4.06
C GLN A 295 -1.35 -6.85 -5.12
N LYS A 296 -0.23 -7.52 -5.41
CA LYS A 296 -0.13 -8.63 -6.37
C LYS A 296 -0.72 -8.28 -7.74
N ASP A 297 -1.83 -8.92 -8.12
CA ASP A 297 -2.49 -8.73 -9.41
C ASP A 297 -3.31 -7.42 -9.47
N VAL A 298 -3.49 -6.76 -8.32
CA VAL A 298 -4.16 -5.45 -8.22
C VAL A 298 -3.12 -4.36 -8.41
N THR A 299 -3.21 -3.60 -9.50
CA THR A 299 -2.34 -2.44 -9.71
C THR A 299 -3.07 -1.15 -9.30
N PRO A 300 -2.69 -0.51 -8.18
CA PRO A 300 -3.26 0.78 -7.84
C PRO A 300 -2.80 1.85 -8.85
N ILE A 301 -3.65 2.85 -9.11
CA ILE A 301 -3.30 3.93 -10.02
C ILE A 301 -2.43 4.93 -9.28
N LEU A 302 -1.14 5.00 -9.58
CA LEU A 302 -0.28 6.01 -8.99
C LEU A 302 -0.21 7.24 -9.89
N ASN A 303 -0.27 8.41 -9.28
CA ASN A 303 0.10 9.65 -9.94
C ASN A 303 1.60 9.63 -10.23
N LYS A 304 2.00 10.46 -11.19
CA LYS A 304 3.42 10.70 -11.46
C LYS A 304 4.08 11.21 -10.18
N PRO A 305 5.24 10.65 -9.76
CA PRO A 305 5.88 11.11 -8.54
C PRO A 305 6.26 12.58 -8.67
N SER A 306 5.98 13.36 -7.62
CA SER A 306 6.48 14.72 -7.48
C SER A 306 7.70 14.75 -6.57
N GLN A 307 8.69 15.58 -6.91
CA GLN A 307 9.81 15.84 -6.04
C GLN A 307 9.38 16.83 -4.95
N TYR A 308 9.52 16.44 -3.69
CA TYR A 308 9.33 17.34 -2.56
C TYR A 308 10.66 17.97 -2.19
N ASN A 309 10.72 19.31 -2.24
CA ASN A 309 11.91 20.07 -1.90
C ASN A 309 11.70 20.87 -0.61
N HIS A 310 12.55 20.62 0.38
CA HIS A 310 12.56 21.32 1.67
C HIS A 310 12.70 22.85 1.54
N GLN A 311 13.37 23.35 0.49
CA GLN A 311 13.55 24.79 0.27
C GLN A 311 12.25 25.51 -0.13
N THR A 312 11.29 24.77 -0.68
CA THR A 312 10.02 25.32 -1.19
C THR A 312 8.93 25.40 -0.15
N HIS A 313 9.19 24.89 1.05
CA HIS A 313 8.27 24.84 2.17
C HIS A 313 8.94 25.37 3.43
N MET A 314 8.14 25.89 4.35
CA MET A 314 8.61 26.35 5.65
C MET A 314 9.03 25.12 6.46
N ALA A 315 10.29 25.11 6.89
CA ALA A 315 10.76 24.13 7.87
C ALA A 315 10.09 24.42 9.22
N ILE A 316 9.50 23.38 9.81
CA ILE A 316 8.91 23.42 11.14
C ILE A 316 9.38 22.15 11.82
N ASP A 317 10.14 22.30 12.89
CA ASP A 317 10.68 21.17 13.64
C ASP A 317 9.58 20.42 14.40
N SER A 318 9.89 19.19 14.79
CA SER A 318 8.94 18.28 15.45
C SER A 318 8.36 18.85 16.76
N ASN A 319 9.16 19.59 17.55
CA ASN A 319 8.72 20.19 18.80
C ASN A 319 7.82 21.39 18.56
N THR A 320 8.15 22.24 17.58
CA THR A 320 7.31 23.37 17.18
C THR A 320 5.96 22.89 16.63
N ARG A 321 5.94 21.86 15.78
CA ARG A 321 4.69 21.26 15.28
C ARG A 321 3.78 20.79 16.41
N ARG A 322 4.36 20.12 17.40
CA ARG A 322 3.64 19.61 18.57
C ARG A 322 3.17 20.75 19.49
N SER A 323 4.01 21.75 19.72
CA SER A 323 3.71 22.89 20.60
C SER A 323 2.63 23.81 20.03
N LEU A 324 2.57 23.92 18.69
CA LEU A 324 1.53 24.66 17.99
C LEU A 324 0.23 23.84 17.80
N GLU A 325 0.20 22.58 18.23
CA GLU A 325 -0.94 21.66 18.07
C GLU A 325 -1.52 21.72 16.64
N LEU A 326 -0.65 21.64 15.62
CA LEU A 326 -1.06 21.90 14.23
C LEU A 326 -2.17 20.95 13.78
N THR A 327 -2.01 19.66 14.08
CA THR A 327 -2.90 18.58 13.65
C THR A 327 -3.26 17.62 14.79
N GLU A 328 -2.43 17.55 15.82
CA GLU A 328 -2.62 16.71 17.00
C GLU A 328 -2.53 17.56 18.28
N PRO A 329 -3.43 17.33 19.25
CA PRO A 329 -3.37 18.03 20.53
C PRO A 329 -2.25 17.48 21.43
N LEU A 330 -1.72 18.32 22.31
CA LEU A 330 -0.70 17.99 23.32
C LEU A 330 -1.26 17.11 24.43
N MET A 331 -2.49 17.39 24.84
CA MET A 331 -3.26 16.61 25.79
C MET A 331 -4.25 15.72 25.03
N ASN A 332 -4.77 14.69 25.70
CA ASN A 332 -5.81 13.82 25.15
C ASN A 332 -7.18 14.56 25.09
N SER A 333 -7.17 15.79 24.59
CA SER A 333 -8.30 16.68 24.36
C SER A 333 -8.90 16.40 22.99
N ASP A 334 -10.04 17.04 22.71
CA ASP A 334 -10.71 16.91 21.42
C ASP A 334 -9.79 17.36 20.27
N LYS A 335 -9.64 16.54 19.22
CA LYS A 335 -8.89 16.89 17.99
C LYS A 335 -9.35 18.22 17.38
N LYS A 336 -10.59 18.66 17.66
CA LYS A 336 -11.10 19.97 17.27
C LYS A 336 -10.35 21.17 17.88
N ALA A 337 -9.60 20.97 18.96
CA ALA A 337 -8.82 22.03 19.62
C ALA A 337 -7.49 22.37 18.90
N THR A 338 -7.15 21.66 17.81
CA THR A 338 -5.95 21.89 17.00
C THR A 338 -6.15 23.01 15.97
N LEU A 339 -5.07 23.57 15.43
CA LEU A 339 -5.15 24.56 14.34
C LEU A 339 -5.95 24.00 13.15
N PHE A 340 -5.64 22.77 12.73
CA PHE A 340 -6.37 22.09 11.67
C PHE A 340 -7.84 21.88 12.04
N GLY A 341 -8.13 21.46 13.28
CA GLY A 341 -9.50 21.29 13.78
C GLY A 341 -10.34 22.57 13.68
N VAL A 342 -9.76 23.72 14.03
CA VAL A 342 -10.41 25.04 13.96
C VAL A 342 -10.57 25.51 12.51
N MET A 343 -9.54 25.37 11.67
CA MET A 343 -9.58 25.87 10.30
C MET A 343 -10.40 24.99 9.34
N ASN A 344 -10.60 23.71 9.67
CA ASN A 344 -11.22 22.77 8.76
C ASN A 344 -12.74 22.93 8.67
N THR A 345 -13.16 23.77 7.72
CA THR A 345 -14.56 23.96 7.30
C THR A 345 -14.81 23.44 5.88
N THR A 346 -13.98 22.50 5.43
CA THR A 346 -14.03 21.95 4.07
C THR A 346 -15.29 21.11 3.85
N CYS A 347 -15.79 21.06 2.61
CA CYS A 347 -17.01 20.32 2.26
C CYS A 347 -16.74 18.90 1.75
N THR A 348 -15.49 18.58 1.41
CA THR A 348 -15.08 17.31 0.79
C THR A 348 -13.87 16.72 1.52
N HIS A 349 -13.74 15.40 1.49
CA HIS A 349 -12.58 14.70 2.06
C HIS A 349 -11.27 15.07 1.36
N ALA A 350 -11.28 15.22 0.03
CA ALA A 350 -10.12 15.71 -0.73
C ALA A 350 -9.73 17.14 -0.29
N GLY A 351 -10.70 18.03 -0.07
CA GLY A 351 -10.45 19.37 0.46
C GLY A 351 -9.85 19.33 1.87
N ARG A 352 -10.33 18.45 2.73
CA ARG A 352 -9.78 18.20 4.06
C ARG A 352 -8.31 17.76 4.00
N ARG A 353 -7.97 16.77 3.16
CA ARG A 353 -6.60 16.30 2.95
C ARG A 353 -5.69 17.41 2.42
N LEU A 354 -6.16 18.18 1.43
CA LEU A 354 -5.42 19.30 0.87
C LEU A 354 -5.15 20.39 1.91
N LEU A 355 -6.12 20.71 2.77
CA LEU A 355 -5.93 21.66 3.86
C LEU A 355 -4.89 21.13 4.87
N HIS A 356 -5.01 19.87 5.28
CA HIS A 356 -4.05 19.22 6.17
C HIS A 356 -2.63 19.30 5.61
N ALA A 357 -2.42 18.88 4.35
CA ALA A 357 -1.13 18.92 3.68
C ALA A 357 -0.54 20.34 3.64
N ARG A 358 -1.35 21.37 3.39
CA ARG A 358 -0.91 22.78 3.35
C ARG A 358 -0.54 23.34 4.72
N ILE A 359 -1.20 22.90 5.81
CA ILE A 359 -0.83 23.28 7.18
C ILE A 359 0.48 22.59 7.58
N CYS A 360 0.64 21.31 7.23
CA CYS A 360 1.85 20.56 7.53
C CYS A 360 3.07 21.04 6.73
N ALA A 361 2.86 21.54 5.51
CA ALA A 361 3.92 22.08 4.66
C ALA A 361 3.48 23.44 4.07
N PRO A 362 3.61 24.54 4.81
CA PRO A 362 3.35 25.88 4.27
C PRO A 362 4.35 26.20 3.16
N SER A 363 3.90 26.75 2.03
CA SER A 363 4.81 27.10 0.92
C SER A 363 5.58 28.38 1.23
N THR A 364 6.86 28.45 0.83
CA THR A 364 7.68 29.67 0.87
C THR A 364 7.66 30.44 -0.44
N GLN A 365 7.01 29.91 -1.48
CA GLN A 365 6.99 30.51 -2.80
C GLN A 365 5.91 31.60 -2.89
N VAL A 366 6.34 32.85 -3.04
CA VAL A 366 5.45 34.03 -3.05
C VAL A 366 4.32 33.90 -4.07
N HIS A 367 4.62 33.43 -5.30
CA HIS A 367 3.58 33.31 -6.34
C HIS A 367 2.51 32.26 -5.99
N VAL A 368 2.89 31.16 -5.32
CA VAL A 368 1.95 30.12 -4.86
C VAL A 368 1.07 30.69 -3.75
N ILE A 369 1.66 31.43 -2.81
CA ILE A 369 0.94 32.09 -1.71
C ILE A 369 -0.06 33.10 -2.28
N GLN A 370 0.39 33.99 -3.17
CA GLN A 370 -0.45 35.03 -3.77
C GLN A 370 -1.61 34.43 -4.57
N SER A 371 -1.36 33.40 -5.38
CA SER A 371 -2.43 32.71 -6.13
C SER A 371 -3.52 32.14 -5.21
N ARG A 372 -3.12 31.56 -4.07
CA ARG A 372 -4.05 31.05 -3.04
C ARG A 372 -4.82 32.19 -2.37
N LEU A 373 -4.15 33.27 -2.00
CA LEU A 373 -4.79 34.45 -1.38
C LEU A 373 -5.79 35.11 -2.32
N ASN A 374 -5.45 35.27 -3.61
CA ASN A 374 -6.36 35.79 -4.63
C ASN A 374 -7.62 34.92 -4.75
N SER A 375 -7.46 33.60 -4.70
CA SER A 375 -8.60 32.66 -4.72
C SER A 375 -9.49 32.82 -3.50
N VAL A 376 -8.91 33.01 -2.30
CA VAL A 376 -9.66 33.26 -1.07
C VAL A 376 -10.39 34.60 -1.13
N GLU A 377 -9.71 35.65 -1.58
CA GLU A 377 -10.29 36.99 -1.72
C GLU A 377 -11.49 37.01 -2.67
N MET A 378 -11.41 36.29 -3.79
CA MET A 378 -12.52 36.12 -4.73
C MET A 378 -13.77 35.55 -4.05
N PHE A 379 -13.63 34.43 -3.31
CA PHE A 379 -14.76 33.80 -2.60
C PHE A 379 -15.20 34.55 -1.33
N TYR A 380 -14.36 35.44 -0.80
CA TYR A 380 -14.72 36.32 0.30
C TYR A 380 -15.59 37.50 -0.19
N ASN A 381 -15.23 38.08 -1.34
CA ASN A 381 -15.95 39.19 -1.95
C ASN A 381 -17.30 38.77 -2.56
N ASP A 382 -17.38 37.58 -3.15
CA ASP A 382 -18.63 37.01 -3.68
C ASP A 382 -19.13 35.82 -2.82
N ARG A 383 -19.95 36.15 -1.82
CA ARG A 383 -20.52 35.15 -0.91
C ARG A 383 -21.54 34.24 -1.58
N HIS A 384 -22.28 34.74 -2.57
CA HIS A 384 -23.29 33.94 -3.26
C HIS A 384 -22.61 32.83 -4.08
N LEU A 385 -21.59 33.18 -4.85
CA LEU A 385 -20.78 32.21 -5.59
C LEU A 385 -20.14 31.17 -4.65
N ASN A 386 -19.63 31.60 -3.49
CA ASN A 386 -19.07 30.70 -2.49
C ASN A 386 -20.10 29.69 -1.98
N GLU A 387 -21.31 30.13 -1.64
CA GLU A 387 -22.38 29.25 -1.18
C GLU A 387 -22.81 28.25 -2.26
N GLU A 388 -22.99 28.69 -3.51
CA GLU A 388 -23.32 27.82 -4.64
C GLU A 388 -22.26 26.75 -4.86
N VAL A 389 -20.98 27.15 -4.91
CA VAL A 389 -19.86 26.22 -5.08
C VAL A 389 -19.79 25.23 -3.92
N ARG A 390 -19.98 25.68 -2.67
CA ARG A 390 -20.03 24.79 -1.50
C ARG A 390 -21.18 23.80 -1.58
N GLN A 391 -22.37 24.23 -2.02
CA GLN A 391 -23.52 23.33 -2.18
C GLN A 391 -23.26 22.26 -3.25
N CYS A 392 -22.64 22.62 -4.37
CA CYS A 392 -22.21 21.68 -5.39
C CYS A 392 -21.17 20.68 -4.85
N LEU A 393 -20.12 21.18 -4.19
CA LEU A 393 -19.04 20.35 -3.64
C LEU A 393 -19.52 19.38 -2.56
N LYS A 394 -20.49 19.76 -1.71
CA LYS A 394 -21.08 18.85 -0.70
C LYS A 394 -21.72 17.60 -1.30
N ARG A 395 -22.15 17.65 -2.56
CA ARG A 395 -22.74 16.52 -3.27
C ARG A 395 -21.68 15.62 -3.93
N CYS A 396 -20.45 16.09 -4.02
CA CYS A 396 -19.37 15.32 -4.62
C CYS A 396 -18.84 14.28 -3.61
N PRO A 397 -18.85 12.98 -3.95
CA PRO A 397 -18.17 11.97 -3.14
C PRO A 397 -16.65 12.18 -3.19
N ASP A 398 -15.91 11.37 -2.45
CA ASP A 398 -14.45 11.37 -2.52
C ASP A 398 -13.96 10.70 -3.82
N ILE A 399 -13.98 11.47 -4.91
CA ILE A 399 -13.72 11.00 -6.28
C ILE A 399 -12.37 10.28 -6.37
N GLU A 400 -11.32 10.80 -5.72
CA GLU A 400 -9.98 10.20 -5.75
C GLU A 400 -10.00 8.76 -5.22
N ARG A 401 -10.58 8.56 -4.03
CA ARG A 401 -10.70 7.22 -3.43
C ARG A 401 -11.69 6.35 -4.19
N THR A 402 -12.81 6.89 -4.65
CA THR A 402 -13.79 6.14 -5.44
C THR A 402 -13.19 5.63 -6.76
N LEU A 403 -12.38 6.44 -7.44
CA LEU A 403 -11.69 6.01 -8.66
C LEU A 403 -10.76 4.83 -8.36
N GLN A 404 -9.92 4.92 -7.31
CA GLN A 404 -9.09 3.78 -6.92
C GLN A 404 -9.90 2.51 -6.67
N LYS A 405 -11.03 2.64 -5.97
CA LYS A 405 -11.91 1.49 -5.69
C LYS A 405 -12.39 0.82 -6.97
N VAL A 406 -12.86 1.59 -7.95
CA VAL A 406 -13.38 1.05 -9.22
C VAL A 406 -12.30 0.25 -9.94
N PHE A 407 -11.08 0.76 -10.01
CA PHE A 407 -9.97 0.04 -10.67
C PHE A 407 -9.58 -1.24 -9.94
N VAL A 408 -9.56 -1.22 -8.61
CA VAL A 408 -9.29 -2.41 -7.80
C VAL A 408 -10.43 -3.43 -7.92
N TRP A 409 -11.68 -2.96 -7.96
CA TRP A 409 -12.87 -3.82 -8.09
C TRP A 409 -13.00 -4.46 -9.47
N ASP A 410 -12.77 -3.73 -10.55
CA ASP A 410 -12.86 -4.28 -11.91
C ASP A 410 -11.89 -5.47 -12.12
N LEU A 411 -10.79 -5.53 -11.36
CA LEU A 411 -9.85 -6.66 -11.36
C LEU A 411 -10.33 -7.86 -10.53
N HIS A 412 -10.99 -7.63 -9.38
CA HIS A 412 -11.53 -8.71 -8.55
C HIS A 412 -12.86 -9.29 -9.07
N THR A 413 -13.64 -8.51 -9.80
CA THR A 413 -15.01 -8.84 -10.23
C THR A 413 -15.10 -9.15 -11.72
N PHE A 414 -14.15 -9.92 -12.26
CA PHE A 414 -14.31 -10.62 -13.54
C PHE A 414 -15.31 -11.80 -13.42
N SER A 415 -16.49 -11.51 -12.87
CA SER A 415 -17.71 -12.31 -12.88
C SER A 415 -18.89 -11.43 -12.43
N GLY A 416 -19.48 -10.65 -13.35
CA GLY A 416 -20.86 -10.15 -13.19
C GLY A 416 -21.11 -8.71 -13.63
N ALA A 417 -21.71 -8.53 -14.81
CA ALA A 417 -22.02 -7.24 -15.44
C ALA A 417 -23.19 -6.45 -14.79
N LYS A 418 -23.54 -6.68 -13.51
CA LYS A 418 -24.77 -6.12 -12.90
C LYS A 418 -24.56 -4.95 -11.94
N GLU A 419 -23.34 -4.71 -11.45
CA GLU A 419 -23.06 -3.66 -10.44
C GLU A 419 -22.59 -2.32 -11.04
N LYS A 420 -22.44 -2.24 -12.37
CA LYS A 420 -22.04 -1.00 -13.06
C LYS A 420 -23.07 0.13 -12.99
N GLN A 421 -24.34 -0.16 -12.71
CA GLN A 421 -25.41 0.84 -12.67
C GLN A 421 -25.47 1.65 -11.37
N ASP A 422 -25.02 1.09 -10.24
CA ASP A 422 -25.14 1.76 -8.94
C ASP A 422 -23.99 2.75 -8.66
N ILE A 423 -22.84 2.60 -9.35
CA ILE A 423 -21.64 3.42 -9.12
C ILE A 423 -21.67 4.72 -9.93
N PHE A 424 -22.28 4.72 -11.12
CA PHE A 424 -22.38 5.88 -12.01
C PHE A 424 -23.76 6.53 -11.99
N GLY A 425 -24.29 6.82 -10.79
CA GLY A 425 -25.45 7.69 -10.59
C GLY A 425 -25.18 9.16 -10.96
N PHE A 426 -24.42 9.41 -12.02
CA PHE A 426 -24.12 10.72 -12.58
C PHE A 426 -24.85 10.84 -13.92
N GLN A 427 -26.14 11.16 -13.87
CA GLN A 427 -26.78 11.81 -15.02
C GLN A 427 -26.25 13.24 -15.09
N MET A 428 -25.18 13.46 -15.86
CA MET A 428 -24.92 14.77 -16.43
C MET A 428 -26.15 15.16 -17.25
N SER A 429 -26.99 16.05 -16.70
CA SER A 429 -28.03 16.68 -17.49
C SER A 429 -27.34 17.53 -18.56
N SER A 430 -27.42 17.08 -19.81
CA SER A 430 -26.98 17.80 -21.00
C SER A 430 -27.86 19.03 -21.27
N LYS A 431 -27.75 20.05 -20.42
CA LYS A 431 -28.34 21.38 -20.60
C LYS A 431 -27.35 22.48 -20.24
N LEU A 432 -26.18 22.46 -20.87
CA LEU A 432 -25.34 23.64 -21.09
C LEU A 432 -24.71 23.48 -22.47
N ALA A 433 -25.49 23.86 -23.48
CA ALA A 433 -25.05 24.20 -24.83
C ALA A 433 -25.67 25.57 -25.15
#